data_AF-A0A9P6U0V8-F1
#
_entry.id   AF-A0A9P6U0V8-F1
#
_cell.length_a   1.000
_cell.length_b   1.000
_cell.length_c   1.000
_cell.angle_alpha   90.00
_cell.angle_beta   90.00
_cell.angle_gamma   90.00
#
_symmetry.space_group_name_H-M   'P 1'
#
loop_
_entity.id
_entity.type
_entity.pdbx_description
1 polymer ?
#
loop_
_entity_poly.entity_id
_entity_poly.type
_entity_poly.pdbx_seq_one_letter_code
_entity_poly.pdbx_strand_id
1 'polypeptide(L)'
;ADQHHNLALNMMDSTADVVTGLQAQTNFGRPNFGNVFTELRNAILTGQIIPGATQQLMVEVGVFFCGPAGMAKSLRNESRRQSKNGVKFSFRKEHF
;
A
#
# COMPACT_ATOMS: atom_id res chain seq x y z
N ALA A 1 23.93 -4.79 27.06
CA ALA A 1 24.33 -5.36 25.76
C ALA A 1 23.51 -6.62 25.40
N ASP A 2 23.02 -7.41 26.37
CA ASP A 2 22.28 -8.66 26.13
C ASP A 2 20.82 -8.54 25.65
N GLN A 3 20.07 -7.49 26.04
CA GLN A 3 18.64 -7.40 25.71
C GLN A 3 18.37 -7.16 24.22
N HIS A 4 19.24 -6.43 23.52
CA HIS A 4 19.05 -6.14 22.09
C HIS A 4 19.30 -7.38 21.21
N HIS A 5 20.18 -8.29 21.64
CA HIS A 5 20.53 -9.49 20.87
C HIS A 5 19.38 -10.51 20.88
N ASN A 6 18.70 -10.67 22.01
CA ASN A 6 17.55 -11.58 22.14
C ASN A 6 16.32 -11.13 21.32
N LEU A 7 16.13 -9.82 21.13
CA LEU A 7 15.03 -9.29 20.32
C LEU A 7 15.20 -9.61 18.83
N ALA A 8 16.43 -9.46 18.30
CA ALA A 8 16.71 -9.75 16.89
C ALA A 8 16.52 -11.24 16.56
N LEU A 9 16.87 -12.14 17.47
CA LEU A 9 16.70 -13.58 17.30
C LEU A 9 15.22 -13.99 17.27
N ASN A 10 14.39 -13.44 18.17
CA ASN A 10 12.95 -13.73 18.16
C ASN A 10 12.21 -13.13 16.94
N MET A 11 12.71 -12.03 16.36
CA MET A 11 12.16 -11.46 15.12
C MET A 11 12.34 -12.38 13.91
N MET A 12 13.38 -13.24 13.90
CA MET A 12 13.63 -14.14 12.77
C MET A 12 12.69 -15.35 12.75
N ASP A 13 12.12 -15.73 13.89
CA ASP A 13 11.31 -16.94 14.07
C ASP A 13 9.81 -16.63 14.26
N SER A 14 9.43 -15.35 14.31
CA SER A 14 8.06 -14.90 14.51
C SER A 14 7.50 -14.18 13.27
N THR A 15 6.23 -14.44 12.96
CA THR A 15 5.52 -13.76 11.86
C THR A 15 5.02 -12.37 12.24
N ALA A 16 5.24 -11.95 13.49
CA ALA A 16 4.80 -10.69 14.05
C ALA A 16 6.00 -9.97 14.69
N ASP A 17 6.05 -8.65 14.51
CA ASP A 17 7.06 -7.78 15.10
C ASP A 17 7.07 -7.94 16.63
N VAL A 18 8.21 -8.29 17.22
CA VAL A 18 8.33 -8.65 18.65
C VAL A 18 8.07 -7.45 19.58
N VAL A 19 8.20 -6.21 19.09
CA VAL A 19 8.00 -5.01 19.91
C VAL A 19 6.54 -4.59 19.91
N THR A 20 5.91 -4.58 18.74
CA THR A 20 4.55 -4.08 18.54
C THR A 20 3.50 -5.19 18.52
N GLY A 21 3.91 -6.45 18.35
CA GLY A 21 3.04 -7.61 18.18
C GLY A 21 2.32 -7.66 16.83
N LEU A 22 2.63 -6.76 15.89
CA LEU A 22 1.93 -6.65 14.62
C LEU A 22 2.57 -7.53 13.55
N GLN A 23 1.76 -8.26 12.77
CA GLN A 23 2.23 -8.94 11.56
C GLN A 23 2.63 -7.94 10.46
N ALA A 24 2.02 -6.75 10.46
CA ALA A 24 2.34 -5.69 9.52
C ALA A 24 3.68 -5.03 9.88
N GLN A 25 4.58 -4.95 8.91
CA GLN A 25 5.87 -4.30 9.08
C GLN A 25 5.73 -2.79 9.29
N THR A 26 6.50 -2.25 10.24
CA THR A 26 6.62 -0.80 10.45
C THR A 26 7.74 -0.24 9.57
N ASN A 27 7.36 0.63 8.63
CA ASN A 27 8.29 1.33 7.74
C ASN A 27 8.57 2.75 8.24
N PHE A 28 9.83 3.17 8.24
CA PHE A 28 10.24 4.50 8.65
C PHE A 28 10.51 5.40 7.44
N GLY A 29 9.86 6.56 7.40
CA GLY A 29 9.99 7.53 6.31
C GLY A 29 8.66 7.90 5.66
N ARG A 30 8.72 8.53 4.49
CA ARG A 30 7.52 8.85 3.70
C ARG A 30 7.21 7.70 2.74
N PRO A 31 5.95 7.26 2.64
CA PRO A 31 5.57 6.23 1.67
C PRO A 31 5.76 6.73 0.23
N ASN A 32 6.30 5.87 -0.63
CA ASN A 32 6.33 6.11 -2.07
C ASN A 32 5.02 5.61 -2.70
N PHE A 33 3.98 6.45 -2.67
CA PHE A 33 2.65 6.11 -3.21
C PHE A 33 2.66 5.74 -4.70
N GLY A 34 3.61 6.27 -5.49
CA GLY A 34 3.75 5.93 -6.90
C GLY A 34 4.14 4.46 -7.10
N ASN A 35 5.07 3.96 -6.29
CA ASN A 35 5.45 2.55 -6.28
C ASN A 35 4.30 1.69 -5.76
N VAL A 36 3.67 2.07 -4.64
CA VAL A 36 2.54 1.34 -4.06
C VAL A 36 1.40 1.15 -5.07
N PHE A 37 1.01 2.21 -5.78
CA PHE A 37 -0.04 2.12 -6.80
C PHE A 37 0.40 1.37 -8.05
N THR A 38 1.70 1.41 -8.39
CA THR A 38 2.25 0.62 -9.50
C THR A 38 2.20 -0.87 -9.21
N GLU A 39 2.65 -1.28 -8.02
CA GLU A 39 2.60 -2.66 -7.55
C GLU A 39 1.16 -3.16 -7.45
N LEU A 40 0.26 -2.34 -6.86
CA LEU A 40 -1.15 -2.67 -6.76
C LEU A 40 -1.80 -2.87 -8.14
N ARG A 41 -1.54 -1.98 -9.10
CA ARG A 41 -2.02 -2.16 -10.48
C ARG A 41 -1.47 -3.45 -11.08
N ASN A 42 -0.17 -3.70 -10.95
CA ASN A 42 0.44 -4.89 -11.54
C ASN A 42 -0.15 -6.16 -10.94
N ALA A 43 -0.35 -6.20 -9.63
CA ALA A 43 -0.98 -7.32 -8.93
C ALA A 43 -2.45 -7.54 -9.32
N ILE A 44 -3.18 -6.47 -9.69
CA ILE A 44 -4.51 -6.58 -10.29
C ILE A 44 -4.39 -7.21 -11.69
N LEU A 45 -3.47 -6.71 -12.54
CA LEU A 45 -3.32 -7.17 -13.92
C LEU A 45 -2.78 -8.60 -14.06
N THR A 46 -1.99 -9.06 -13.09
CA THR A 46 -1.52 -10.46 -13.02
C THR A 46 -2.58 -11.40 -12.44
N GLY A 47 -3.71 -10.87 -11.97
CA GLY A 47 -4.76 -11.64 -11.32
C GLY A 47 -4.40 -12.10 -9.90
N GLN A 48 -3.33 -11.60 -9.29
CA GLN A 48 -2.92 -11.95 -7.93
C GLN A 48 -3.91 -11.45 -6.87
N ILE A 49 -4.53 -10.29 -7.10
CA ILE A 49 -5.51 -9.71 -6.17
C ILE A 49 -6.94 -10.01 -6.62
N ILE A 50 -7.21 -9.92 -7.93
CA ILE A 50 -8.55 -10.15 -8.50
C ILE A 50 -8.41 -11.21 -9.60
N PRO A 51 -8.73 -12.48 -9.31
CA PRO A 51 -8.67 -13.55 -10.31
C PRO A 51 -9.54 -13.20 -11.53
N GLY A 52 -8.99 -13.35 -12.73
CA GLY A 52 -9.71 -13.06 -13.98
C GLY A 52 -9.75 -11.58 -14.36
N ALA A 53 -9.09 -10.68 -13.63
CA ALA A 53 -8.85 -9.32 -14.10
C ALA A 53 -7.88 -9.34 -15.29
N THR A 54 -8.43 -9.23 -16.49
CA THR A 54 -7.66 -9.11 -17.73
C THR A 54 -7.59 -7.63 -18.15
N GLN A 55 -6.66 -7.28 -19.04
CA GLN A 55 -6.57 -5.92 -19.60
C GLN A 55 -7.84 -5.46 -20.32
N GLN A 56 -8.72 -6.39 -20.70
CA GLN A 56 -9.99 -6.08 -21.36
C GLN A 56 -11.09 -5.64 -20.38
N LEU A 57 -10.95 -5.98 -19.09
CA LEU A 57 -11.88 -5.59 -18.04
C LEU A 57 -11.38 -4.33 -17.34
N MET A 58 -12.22 -3.29 -17.29
CA MET A 58 -11.92 -2.10 -16.52
C MET A 58 -12.15 -2.37 -15.03
N VAL A 59 -11.10 -2.24 -14.23
CA VAL A 59 -11.12 -2.34 -12.77
C VAL A 59 -11.05 -0.94 -12.16
N GLU A 60 -11.98 -0.61 -11.28
CA GLU A 60 -11.96 0.64 -10.51
C GLU A 60 -11.53 0.38 -9.06
N VAL A 61 -10.54 1.14 -8.59
CA VAL A 61 -9.98 1.09 -7.24
C VAL A 61 -10.30 2.39 -6.52
N GLY A 62 -11.07 2.32 -5.44
CA GLY A 62 -11.34 3.47 -4.58
C GLY A 62 -10.15 3.77 -3.65
N VAL A 63 -9.73 5.04 -3.60
CA VAL A 63 -8.67 5.51 -2.68
C VAL A 63 -9.26 6.58 -1.75
N PHE A 64 -9.38 6.27 -0.46
CA PHE A 64 -9.96 7.15 0.55
C PHE A 64 -8.87 7.70 1.46
N PHE A 65 -8.91 8.99 1.78
CA PHE A 65 -7.91 9.63 2.63
C PHE A 65 -8.48 10.71 3.54
N CYS A 66 -8.21 10.59 4.84
CA CYS A 66 -8.45 11.62 5.86
C CYS A 66 -7.10 12.02 6.48
N GLY A 67 -6.75 13.30 6.36
CA GLY A 67 -5.47 13.81 6.87
C GLY A 67 -5.01 15.12 6.22
N PRO A 68 -3.71 15.48 6.36
CA PRO A 68 -3.18 16.76 5.90
C PRO A 68 -3.34 17.00 4.40
N ALA A 69 -3.65 18.25 4.02
CA ALA A 69 -3.92 18.63 2.63
C ALA A 69 -2.75 18.36 1.67
N GLY A 70 -1.50 18.49 2.15
CA GLY A 70 -0.31 18.18 1.35
C GLY A 70 -0.28 16.71 0.91
N MET A 71 -0.59 15.79 1.82
CA MET A 71 -0.63 14.35 1.51
C MET A 71 -1.82 14.00 0.62
N ALA A 72 -2.99 14.61 0.86
CA ALA A 72 -4.16 14.45 -0.01
C ALA A 72 -3.87 14.86 -1.46
N LYS A 73 -3.11 15.94 -1.66
CA LYS A 73 -2.69 16.40 -3.00
C LYS A 73 -1.76 15.39 -3.66
N SER A 74 -0.78 14.86 -2.94
CA SER A 74 0.14 13.84 -3.45
C SER A 74 -0.58 12.56 -3.85
N LEU A 75 -1.47 12.05 -2.99
CA LEU A 75 -2.28 10.86 -3.28
C LEU A 75 -3.15 11.05 -4.51
N ARG A 76 -3.88 12.17 -4.60
CA ARG A 76 -4.71 12.48 -5.77
C ARG A 76 -3.89 12.51 -7.07
N ASN A 77 -2.69 13.08 -7.04
CA ASN A 77 -1.82 13.15 -8.21
C ASN A 77 -1.32 11.77 -8.63
N GLU A 78 -0.89 10.94 -7.67
CA GLU A 78 -0.45 9.57 -7.96
C GLU A 78 -1.59 8.67 -8.41
N SER A 79 -2.80 8.79 -7.84
CA SER A 79 -3.97 8.04 -8.30
C SER A 79 -4.26 8.35 -9.78
N ARG A 80 -4.22 9.63 -10.17
CA ARG A 80 -4.38 10.03 -11.58
C ARG A 80 -3.26 9.48 -12.45
N ARG A 81 -2.00 9.59 -12.02
CA ARG A 81 -0.82 9.12 -12.77
C ARG A 81 -0.85 7.62 -13.03
N GLN A 82 -1.35 6.84 -12.07
CA GLN A 82 -1.33 5.38 -12.13
C GLN A 82 -2.61 4.77 -12.70
N SER A 83 -3.63 5.59 -12.98
CA SER A 83 -4.85 5.20 -13.68
C SER A 83 -4.57 4.97 -15.17
N LYS A 84 -4.21 3.73 -15.53
CA LYS A 84 -3.87 3.31 -16.89
C LYS A 84 -3.96 1.78 -17.01
N ASN A 85 -3.91 1.28 -18.25
CA ASN A 85 -3.90 -0.15 -18.57
C ASN A 85 -5.10 -0.92 -17.99
N GLY A 86 -6.31 -0.35 -18.08
CA GLY A 86 -7.53 -1.01 -17.59
C GLY A 86 -7.77 -0.87 -16.07
N VAL A 87 -6.88 -0.21 -15.32
CA VAL A 87 -7.08 0.06 -13.89
C VAL A 87 -7.24 1.56 -13.66
N LYS A 88 -8.33 1.96 -13.00
CA LYS A 88 -8.67 3.35 -12.68
C LYS A 88 -8.66 3.54 -11.17
N PHE A 89 -7.90 4.51 -10.67
CA PHE A 89 -7.88 4.87 -9.25
C PHE A 89 -8.75 6.12 -9.00
N SER A 90 -9.82 5.95 -8.23
CA SER A 90 -10.77 7.00 -7.86
C SER A 90 -10.49 7.53 -6.47
N PHE A 91 -9.85 8.70 -6.38
CA PHE A 91 -9.48 9.33 -5.11
C PHE A 91 -10.62 10.14 -4.48
N ARG A 92 -10.86 9.95 -3.18
CA ARG A 92 -11.81 10.67 -2.33
C ARG A 92 -11.11 11.22 -1.09
N LYS A 93 -11.24 12.53 -0.85
CA LYS A 93 -10.83 13.15 0.41
C LYS A 93 -12.01 13.07 1.36
N GLU A 94 -11.79 12.45 2.51
CA GLU A 94 -12.78 12.21 3.53
C GLU A 94 -12.49 13.07 4.77
N HIS A 95 -13.55 13.36 5.52
CA HIS A 95 -13.52 14.08 6.79
C HIS A 95 -14.24 13.22 7.83
N PHE A 96 -13.50 12.27 8.40
CA PHE A 96 -13.97 11.35 9.45
C PHE A 96 -13.72 11.94 10.84
#